data_AF-A0A1Q5A5Z2-F1
#
_entry.id   AF-A0A1Q5A5Z2-F1
#
_cell.length_a   1.000
_cell.length_b   1.000
_cell.length_c   1.000
_cell.angle_alpha   90.00
_cell.angle_beta   90.00
_cell.angle_gamma   90.00
#
_symmetry.space_group_name_H-M   'P 1'
#
loop_
_entity.id
_entity.type
_entity.pdbx_description
1 polymer ?
#
loop_
_entity_poly.entity_id
_entity_poly.type
_entity_poly.pdbx_seq_one_letter_code
_entity_poly.pdbx_strand_id
1 'polypeptide(L)'
;MNAKILTQITEEQLLSHIGDLEVLEEVFIPGESHKEELQEAQDGLVDLLERSAGKSEAVKAIYDSQIASLEALIDQLSALPETPSRTEYRGTGSTYREIWEASDAQGRRRLLLDSGVRIEAAVADGPWVSVGRFERPERYDEAVSLGVSDNIQYAFYLPKNLIERTTRLSRGSQLS
;
A
#
# COMPACT_ATOMS: atom_id res chain seq x y z
N MET A 1 -15.55 8.82 -29.87
CA MET A 1 -16.05 8.31 -28.56
C MET A 1 -16.42 9.51 -27.70
N ASN A 2 -17.63 9.54 -27.12
CA ASN A 2 -18.13 10.70 -26.39
C ASN A 2 -17.64 10.67 -24.94
N ALA A 3 -16.82 11.64 -24.54
CA ALA A 3 -16.25 11.71 -23.19
C ALA A 3 -17.31 11.69 -22.09
N LYS A 4 -18.49 12.30 -22.33
CA LYS A 4 -19.60 12.34 -21.37
C LYS A 4 -20.13 10.94 -21.04
N ILE A 5 -20.26 10.08 -22.05
CA ILE A 5 -20.79 8.72 -21.88
C ILE A 5 -19.80 7.87 -21.06
N LEU A 6 -18.50 8.00 -21.33
CA LEU A 6 -17.48 7.30 -20.55
C LEU A 6 -17.46 7.73 -19.09
N THR A 7 -17.58 9.03 -18.80
CA THR A 7 -17.66 9.53 -17.44
C THR A 7 -18.88 8.98 -16.72
N GLN A 8 -20.05 8.94 -17.38
CA GLN A 8 -21.27 8.39 -16.82
C GLN A 8 -21.14 6.89 -16.50
N ILE A 9 -20.67 6.08 -17.46
CA ILE A 9 -20.43 4.64 -17.24
C ILE A 9 -19.44 4.44 -16.08
N THR A 10 -18.38 5.25 -16.03
CA THR A 10 -17.38 5.19 -14.96
C THR A 10 -18.00 5.44 -13.59
N GLU A 11 -18.78 6.51 -13.47
CA GLU A 11 -19.47 6.91 -12.24
C GLU A 11 -20.44 5.83 -11.78
N GLU A 12 -21.32 5.37 -12.67
CA GLU A 12 -22.32 4.35 -12.37
C GLU A 12 -21.67 3.04 -11.92
N GLN A 13 -20.66 2.55 -12.64
CA GLN A 13 -19.99 1.29 -12.29
C GLN A 13 -19.20 1.41 -10.99
N LEU A 14 -18.49 2.52 -10.78
CA LEU A 14 -17.75 2.76 -9.54
C LEU A 14 -18.68 2.76 -8.33
N LEU A 15 -19.72 3.60 -8.37
CA LEU A 15 -20.63 3.78 -7.25
C LEU A 15 -21.53 2.57 -7.02
N SER A 16 -21.81 1.77 -8.04
CA SER A 16 -22.57 0.52 -7.89
C SER A 16 -21.76 -0.60 -7.23
N HIS A 17 -20.44 -0.66 -7.43
CA HIS A 17 -19.62 -1.78 -6.93
C HIS A 17 -18.89 -1.48 -5.62
N ILE A 18 -18.42 -0.24 -5.47
CA ILE A 18 -17.58 0.17 -4.35
C ILE A 18 -18.09 1.44 -3.65
N GLY A 19 -19.21 2.02 -4.09
CA GLY A 19 -19.73 3.27 -3.55
C GLY A 19 -19.86 3.27 -2.02
N ASP A 20 -20.30 2.15 -1.45
CA ASP A 20 -20.56 2.02 -0.01
C ASP A 20 -19.34 1.49 0.77
N LEU A 21 -18.21 1.24 0.10
CA LEU A 21 -16.96 0.91 0.76
C LEU A 21 -16.30 2.17 1.31
N GLU A 22 -15.80 2.07 2.54
CA GLU A 22 -14.91 3.09 3.10
C GLU A 22 -13.63 3.21 2.27
N VAL A 23 -13.16 4.43 2.02
CA VAL A 23 -11.85 4.63 1.41
C VAL A 23 -10.78 4.31 2.46
N LEU A 24 -9.79 3.51 2.05
CA LEU A 24 -8.63 3.19 2.89
C LEU A 24 -7.43 3.96 2.38
N GLU A 25 -6.70 4.58 3.29
CA GLU A 25 -5.42 5.21 3.01
C GLU A 25 -4.26 4.25 3.35
N GLU A 26 -3.25 4.22 2.48
CA GLU A 26 -2.02 3.49 2.72
C GLU A 26 -1.11 4.31 3.64
N VAL A 27 -0.85 3.80 4.83
CA VAL A 27 0.04 4.43 5.81
C VAL A 27 1.30 3.59 5.95
N PHE A 28 2.42 4.16 5.52
CA PHE A 28 3.73 3.57 5.71
C PHE A 28 4.20 3.77 7.15
N ILE A 29 4.46 2.67 7.84
CA ILE A 29 5.06 2.65 9.17
C ILE A 29 6.53 2.26 9.01
N PRO A 30 7.47 3.17 9.28
CA PRO A 30 8.89 2.86 9.20
C PRO A 30 9.22 1.77 10.22
N GLY A 31 10.11 0.88 9.81
CA GLY A 31 10.71 -0.09 10.73
C GLY A 31 11.80 0.59 11.56
N GLU A 32 12.10 0.00 12.70
CA GLU A 32 13.22 0.38 13.56
C GLU A 32 14.25 -0.75 13.53
N SER A 33 15.49 -0.43 13.16
CA SER A 33 16.61 -1.36 13.16
C SER A 33 17.85 -0.64 13.66
N HIS A 34 18.53 -1.25 14.64
CA HIS A 34 19.77 -0.73 15.22
C HIS A 34 20.99 -1.52 14.74
N LYS A 35 20.86 -2.27 13.65
CA LYS A 35 21.94 -3.17 13.17
C LYS A 35 23.21 -2.40 12.79
N GLU A 36 23.06 -1.24 12.16
CA GLU A 36 24.19 -0.41 11.75
C GLU A 36 24.90 0.19 12.98
N GLU A 37 24.15 0.83 13.87
CA GLU A 37 24.68 1.35 15.14
C GLU A 37 25.33 0.27 16.01
N LEU A 38 24.75 -0.93 16.05
CA LEU A 38 25.30 -2.08 16.76
C LEU A 38 26.62 -2.54 16.15
N GLN A 39 26.70 -2.62 14.81
CA GLN A 39 27.91 -3.00 14.11
C GLN A 39 29.01 -1.97 14.34
N GLU A 40 28.71 -0.67 14.25
CA GLU A 40 29.67 0.40 14.52
C GLU A 40 30.21 0.35 15.96
N ALA A 41 29.35 0.09 16.94
CA ALA A 41 29.77 -0.05 18.33
C ALA A 41 30.67 -1.28 18.55
N GLN A 42 30.36 -2.40 17.89
CA GLN A 42 31.18 -3.62 17.93
C GLN A 42 32.55 -3.40 17.26
N ASP A 43 32.58 -2.78 16.09
CA ASP A 43 33.82 -2.47 15.37
C ASP A 43 34.71 -1.53 16.20
N GLY A 44 34.11 -0.49 16.81
CA GLY A 44 34.82 0.42 17.71
C GLY A 44 35.41 -0.27 18.95
N LEU A 45 34.70 -1.27 19.50
CA LEU A 45 35.20 -2.06 20.63
C LEU A 45 36.39 -2.92 20.21
N VAL A 46 36.31 -3.59 19.06
CA VAL A 46 37.42 -4.38 18.50
C VAL A 46 38.65 -3.50 18.28
N ASP A 47 38.50 -2.36 17.63
CA ASP A 47 39.57 -1.39 17.39
C ASP A 47 40.27 -0.96 18.68
N LEU A 48 39.50 -0.72 19.75
CA LEU A 48 40.04 -0.27 21.03
C LEU A 48 40.80 -1.38 21.76
N LEU A 49 40.30 -2.62 21.68
CA LEU A 49 40.96 -3.80 22.23
C LEU A 49 42.27 -4.10 21.48
N GLU A 50 42.30 -3.95 20.16
CA GLU A 50 43.53 -4.10 19.38
C GLU A 50 44.57 -3.03 19.74
N ARG A 51 44.16 -1.79 19.97
CA ARG A 51 45.05 -0.68 20.39
C ARG A 51 45.59 -0.88 21.81
N SER A 52 44.84 -1.52 22.70
CA SER A 52 45.27 -1.83 24.07
C SER A 52 46.13 -3.10 24.17
N ALA A 53 46.10 -3.96 23.14
CA ALA A 53 46.84 -5.21 23.12
C ALA A 53 48.37 -4.98 23.24
N GLY A 54 49.02 -5.77 24.09
CA GLY A 54 50.47 -5.69 24.33
C GLY A 54 50.93 -4.44 25.08
N LYS A 55 50.03 -3.56 25.53
CA LYS A 55 50.35 -2.40 26.36
C LYS A 55 50.49 -2.79 27.85
N SER A 56 51.14 -1.94 28.63
CA SER A 56 51.23 -2.09 30.08
C SER A 56 49.87 -1.90 30.75
N GLU A 57 49.72 -2.46 31.96
CA GLU A 57 48.46 -2.39 32.71
C GLU A 57 47.98 -0.96 32.96
N ALA A 58 48.91 -0.04 33.24
CA ALA A 58 48.61 1.38 33.42
C ALA A 58 48.04 2.04 32.15
N VAL A 59 48.42 1.57 30.96
CA VAL A 59 47.91 2.08 29.68
C VAL A 59 46.57 1.43 29.33
N LYS A 60 46.37 0.16 29.67
CA LYS A 60 45.05 -0.49 29.51
C LYS A 60 43.98 0.20 30.33
N ALA A 61 44.29 0.56 31.58
CA ALA A 61 43.38 1.28 32.47
C ALA A 61 42.86 2.62 31.91
N ILE A 62 43.57 3.24 30.95
CA ILE A 62 43.12 4.46 30.27
C ILE A 62 41.93 4.15 29.33
N TYR A 63 41.88 2.95 28.75
CA TYR A 63 40.85 2.53 27.80
C TYR A 63 39.63 1.90 28.47
N ASP A 64 39.73 1.43 29.72
CA ASP A 64 38.65 0.72 30.43
C ASP A 64 37.32 1.49 30.41
N SER A 65 37.37 2.82 30.59
CA SER A 65 36.15 3.65 30.55
C SER A 65 35.46 3.68 29.19
N GLN A 66 36.24 3.66 28.10
CA GLN A 66 35.73 3.66 26.74
C GLN A 66 35.23 2.26 26.34
N ILE A 67 35.93 1.20 26.76
CA ILE A 67 35.49 -0.20 26.61
C ILE A 67 34.13 -0.39 27.29
N ALA A 68 34.02 -0.03 28.56
CA ALA A 68 32.78 -0.20 29.33
C ALA A 68 31.61 0.59 28.73
N SER A 69 31.89 1.76 28.13
CA SER A 69 30.86 2.56 27.44
C SER A 69 30.36 1.88 26.18
N LEU A 70 31.25 1.29 25.38
CA LEU A 70 30.89 0.56 24.16
C LEU A 70 30.17 -0.75 24.48
N GLU A 71 30.60 -1.48 25.50
CA GLU A 71 29.91 -2.69 25.98
C GLU A 71 28.48 -2.36 26.43
N ALA A 72 28.29 -1.30 27.23
CA ALA A 72 26.97 -0.87 27.65
C ALA A 72 26.08 -0.42 26.49
N LEU A 73 26.65 0.20 25.45
CA LEU A 73 25.92 0.59 24.24
C LEU A 73 25.52 -0.64 23.42
N ILE A 74 26.42 -1.61 23.24
CA ILE A 74 26.13 -2.88 22.55
C ILE A 74 25.00 -3.62 23.25
N ASP A 75 25.04 -3.72 24.59
CA ASP A 75 23.99 -4.37 25.37
C ASP A 75 22.64 -3.65 25.22
N GLN A 76 22.64 -2.31 25.24
CA GLN A 76 21.43 -1.51 25.02
C GLN A 76 20.86 -1.74 23.62
N LEU A 77 21.66 -1.58 22.57
CA LEU A 77 21.21 -1.70 21.18
C LEU A 77 20.77 -3.14 20.85
N SER A 78 21.43 -4.15 21.41
CA SER A 78 21.05 -5.56 21.23
C SER A 78 19.74 -5.92 21.94
N ALA A 79 19.35 -5.17 22.96
CA ALA A 79 18.09 -5.36 23.68
C ALA A 79 16.91 -4.61 23.04
N LEU A 80 17.17 -3.67 22.12
CA LEU A 80 16.12 -2.95 21.42
C LEU A 80 15.41 -3.88 20.42
N PRO A 81 14.07 -3.85 20.36
CA PRO A 81 13.32 -4.67 19.42
C PRO A 81 13.53 -4.17 17.99
N GLU A 82 13.84 -5.09 17.07
CA GLU A 82 13.82 -4.79 15.63
C GLU A 82 12.40 -4.92 15.10
N THR A 83 11.90 -3.87 14.45
CA THR A 83 10.58 -3.88 13.82
C THR A 83 10.72 -3.70 12.30
N PRO A 84 10.16 -4.60 11.47
CA PRO A 84 10.20 -4.42 10.03
C PRO A 84 9.27 -3.28 9.62
N SER A 85 9.67 -2.53 8.59
CA SER A 85 8.79 -1.56 7.94
C SER A 85 7.55 -2.27 7.41
N ARG A 86 6.38 -1.68 7.62
CA ARG A 86 5.12 -2.25 7.14
C ARG A 86 4.18 -1.17 6.64
N THR A 87 3.34 -1.58 5.71
CA THR A 87 2.21 -0.78 5.24
C THR A 87 0.96 -1.21 6.00
N GLU A 88 0.22 -0.25 6.55
CA GLU A 88 -1.11 -0.47 7.13
C GLU A 88 -2.16 0.30 6.32
N TYR A 89 -3.36 -0.26 6.19
CA TYR A 89 -4.50 0.43 5.58
C TYR A 89 -5.40 1.01 6.67
N ARG A 90 -5.56 2.33 6.70
CA ARG A 90 -6.43 2.99 7.67
C ARG A 90 -7.72 3.47 7.02
N GLY A 91 -8.82 3.31 7.75
CA GLY A 91 -10.12 3.83 7.34
C GLY A 91 -10.14 5.35 7.39
N THR A 92 -10.59 5.99 6.31
CA THR A 92 -10.73 7.45 6.24
C THR A 92 -12.01 7.95 6.91
N GLY A 93 -12.91 7.06 7.33
CA GLY A 93 -14.23 7.37 7.86
C GLY A 93 -15.25 7.81 6.80
N SER A 94 -14.87 7.86 5.52
CA SER A 94 -15.73 8.26 4.41
C SER A 94 -15.76 7.19 3.32
N THR A 95 -16.93 6.99 2.73
CA THR A 95 -17.14 6.06 1.63
C THR A 95 -16.73 6.65 0.29
N TYR A 96 -16.53 5.79 -0.72
CA TYR A 96 -16.28 6.23 -2.10
C TYR A 96 -17.39 7.15 -2.61
N ARG A 97 -18.67 6.87 -2.26
CA ARG A 97 -19.82 7.69 -2.66
C ARG A 97 -19.75 9.09 -2.05
N GLU A 98 -19.52 9.19 -0.75
CA GLU A 98 -19.42 10.48 -0.06
C GLU A 98 -18.28 11.34 -0.61
N ILE A 99 -17.10 10.74 -0.82
CA ILE A 99 -15.95 11.46 -1.37
C ILE A 99 -16.22 11.86 -2.83
N TRP A 100 -16.86 11.00 -3.62
CA TRP A 100 -17.19 11.29 -5.01
C TRP A 100 -18.16 12.46 -5.15
N GLU A 101 -19.22 12.48 -4.37
CA GLU A 101 -20.25 13.53 -4.36
C GLU A 101 -19.68 14.88 -3.89
N ALA A 102 -18.78 14.86 -2.91
CA ALA A 102 -18.10 16.06 -2.41
C ALA A 102 -16.98 16.58 -3.33
N SER A 103 -16.50 15.76 -4.28
CA SER A 103 -15.37 16.09 -5.15
C SER A 103 -15.76 16.74 -6.47
N ASP A 104 -14.90 17.63 -6.95
CA ASP A 104 -14.93 18.15 -8.32
C ASP A 104 -14.35 17.14 -9.34
N ALA A 105 -14.28 17.53 -10.61
CA ALA A 105 -13.76 16.65 -11.67
C ALA A 105 -12.31 16.19 -11.43
N GLN A 106 -11.47 17.03 -10.79
CA GLN A 106 -10.09 16.70 -10.49
C GLN A 106 -10.03 15.71 -9.31
N GLY A 107 -10.80 15.96 -8.24
CA GLY A 107 -10.92 15.07 -7.08
C GLY A 107 -11.44 13.69 -7.46
N ARG A 108 -12.48 13.62 -8.30
CA ARG A 108 -13.01 12.34 -8.83
C ARG A 108 -11.98 11.57 -9.63
N ARG A 109 -11.23 12.27 -10.49
CA ARG A 109 -10.12 11.64 -11.24
C ARG A 109 -9.06 11.10 -10.29
N ARG A 110 -8.72 11.85 -9.25
CA ARG A 110 -7.73 11.40 -8.25
C ARG A 110 -8.22 10.17 -7.49
N LEU A 111 -9.47 10.18 -7.05
CA LEU A 111 -10.09 9.04 -6.36
C LEU A 111 -10.04 7.76 -7.20
N LEU A 112 -10.31 7.84 -8.50
CA LEU A 112 -10.21 6.70 -9.42
C LEU A 112 -8.78 6.17 -9.59
N LEU A 113 -7.80 7.07 -9.64
CA LEU A 113 -6.39 6.68 -9.77
C LEU A 113 -5.87 6.02 -8.49
N ASP A 114 -6.22 6.58 -7.34
CA ASP A 114 -5.78 6.09 -6.04
C ASP A 114 -6.47 4.77 -5.66
N SER A 115 -7.69 4.53 -6.14
CA SER A 115 -8.41 3.28 -5.90
C SER A 115 -7.87 2.10 -6.73
N GLY A 116 -7.03 2.36 -7.73
CA GLY A 116 -6.53 1.33 -8.65
C GLY A 116 -7.61 0.73 -9.55
N VAL A 117 -8.79 1.35 -9.64
CA VAL A 117 -9.89 0.88 -10.48
C VAL A 117 -9.54 1.14 -11.94
N ARG A 118 -9.80 0.14 -12.80
CA ARG A 118 -9.58 0.26 -14.24
C ARG A 118 -10.88 0.01 -14.99
N ILE A 119 -11.12 0.86 -15.99
CA ILE A 119 -12.24 0.70 -16.91
C ILE A 119 -11.68 0.72 -18.32
N GLU A 120 -12.00 -0.34 -19.07
CA GLU A 120 -11.74 -0.37 -20.50
C GLU A 120 -13.05 -0.17 -21.23
N ALA A 121 -13.02 0.61 -22.31
CA ALA A 121 -14.17 0.89 -23.12
C ALA A 121 -13.80 0.86 -24.60
N ALA A 122 -14.66 0.24 -25.39
CA ALA A 122 -14.53 0.16 -26.85
C ALA A 122 -15.90 0.39 -27.50
N VAL A 123 -15.90 0.77 -28.77
CA VAL A 123 -17.16 0.80 -29.54
C VAL A 123 -17.70 -0.63 -29.63
N ALA A 124 -18.98 -0.79 -29.33
CA ALA A 124 -19.67 -2.08 -29.43
C ALA A 124 -20.05 -2.36 -30.89
N ASP A 125 -19.86 -3.59 -31.33
CA ASP A 125 -20.27 -4.07 -32.66
C ASP A 125 -21.77 -4.49 -32.69
N GLY A 126 -22.41 -4.52 -31.51
CA GLY A 126 -23.79 -4.97 -31.31
C GLY A 126 -24.20 -4.88 -29.83
N PRO A 127 -25.35 -5.46 -29.45
CA PRO A 127 -25.86 -5.39 -28.06
C PRO A 127 -25.14 -6.34 -27.08
N TRP A 128 -24.11 -7.07 -27.52
CA TRP A 128 -23.34 -8.00 -26.70
C TRP A 128 -21.89 -7.53 -26.52
N VAL A 129 -21.25 -8.03 -25.47
CA VAL A 129 -19.82 -7.82 -25.24
C VAL A 129 -19.01 -8.73 -26.16
N SER A 130 -18.13 -8.15 -26.97
CA SER A 130 -17.22 -8.87 -27.85
C SER A 130 -15.91 -9.20 -27.12
N VAL A 131 -15.65 -10.49 -26.91
CA VAL A 131 -14.39 -10.98 -26.32
C VAL A 131 -13.24 -10.75 -27.32
N GLY A 132 -12.13 -10.14 -26.87
CA GLY A 132 -10.96 -9.82 -27.70
C GLY A 132 -10.80 -8.34 -28.07
N ARG A 133 -11.70 -7.47 -27.59
CA ARG A 133 -11.60 -6.00 -27.74
C ARG A 133 -10.98 -5.31 -26.52
N PHE A 134 -10.80 -6.05 -25.43
CA PHE A 134 -10.15 -5.60 -24.20
C PHE A 134 -8.75 -6.18 -24.12
N GLU A 135 -7.77 -5.34 -23.80
CA GLU A 135 -6.42 -5.82 -23.49
C GLU A 135 -6.43 -6.32 -22.06
N ARG A 136 -6.61 -7.62 -21.86
CA ARG A 136 -6.64 -8.20 -20.52
C ARG A 136 -5.34 -7.80 -19.79
N PRO A 137 -5.42 -7.09 -18.65
CA PRO A 137 -4.24 -6.73 -17.91
C PRO A 137 -3.47 -8.00 -17.50
N GLU A 138 -2.13 -7.97 -17.55
CA GLU A 138 -1.30 -9.04 -16.98
C GLU A 138 -1.46 -9.12 -15.44
N ARG A 139 -1.87 -8.01 -14.81
CA ARG A 139 -2.23 -7.97 -13.39
C ARG A 139 -3.53 -8.76 -13.18
N TYR A 140 -3.57 -9.49 -12.06
CA TYR A 140 -4.70 -10.29 -11.57
C TYR A 140 -5.94 -9.45 -11.19
N ASP A 141 -6.39 -8.58 -12.09
CA ASP A 141 -7.66 -7.89 -12.00
C ASP A 141 -8.66 -8.74 -12.80
N GLU A 142 -9.47 -9.54 -12.10
CA GLU A 142 -10.62 -10.16 -12.75
C GLU A 142 -11.65 -9.07 -13.06
N ALA A 143 -12.17 -9.06 -14.30
CA ALA A 143 -13.27 -8.19 -14.64
C ALA A 143 -14.47 -8.56 -13.74
N VAL A 144 -14.96 -7.60 -12.96
CA VAL A 144 -16.09 -7.84 -12.06
C VAL A 144 -17.43 -7.47 -12.72
N SER A 145 -17.38 -6.64 -13.76
CA SER A 145 -18.55 -6.30 -14.58
C SER A 145 -18.15 -6.09 -16.04
N LEU A 146 -18.98 -6.59 -16.95
CA LEU A 146 -18.89 -6.41 -18.39
C LEU A 146 -20.27 -5.98 -18.89
N GLY A 147 -20.33 -5.00 -19.80
CA GLY A 147 -21.61 -4.54 -20.32
C GLY A 147 -21.51 -3.76 -21.60
N VAL A 148 -22.66 -3.45 -22.18
CA VAL A 148 -22.81 -2.54 -23.33
C VAL A 148 -23.81 -1.46 -22.95
N SER A 149 -23.44 -0.20 -23.17
CA SER A 149 -24.30 0.98 -22.99
C SER A 149 -24.00 2.00 -24.08
N ASP A 150 -25.03 2.56 -24.73
CA ASP A 150 -24.90 3.58 -25.78
C ASP A 150 -23.85 3.27 -26.86
N ASN A 151 -23.86 2.05 -27.40
CA ASN A 151 -22.87 1.54 -28.38
C ASN A 151 -21.41 1.53 -27.86
N ILE A 152 -21.22 1.55 -26.55
CA ILE A 152 -19.93 1.38 -25.88
C ILE A 152 -20.00 0.10 -25.07
N GLN A 153 -19.12 -0.85 -25.38
CA GLN A 153 -18.87 -1.98 -24.50
C GLN A 153 -17.80 -1.59 -23.49
N TYR A 154 -17.94 -2.04 -22.25
CA TYR A 154 -16.99 -1.76 -21.20
C TYR A 154 -16.66 -3.00 -20.38
N ALA A 155 -15.48 -2.96 -19.78
CA ALA A 155 -15.03 -3.90 -18.78
C ALA A 155 -14.54 -3.13 -17.54
N PHE A 156 -15.08 -3.48 -16.38
CA PHE A 156 -14.77 -2.86 -15.10
C PHE A 156 -13.96 -3.82 -14.25
N TYR A 157 -12.77 -3.37 -13.87
CA TYR A 157 -11.76 -4.15 -13.16
C TYR A 157 -11.52 -3.55 -11.78
N LEU A 158 -11.56 -4.42 -10.78
CA LEU A 158 -11.21 -4.07 -9.41
C LEU A 158 -9.90 -4.75 -9.02
N PRO A 159 -9.01 -4.06 -8.28
CA PRO A 159 -7.87 -4.72 -7.67
C PRO A 159 -8.36 -5.72 -6.61
N LYS A 160 -7.59 -6.79 -6.42
CA LYS A 160 -7.92 -7.92 -5.54
C LYS A 160 -8.39 -7.51 -4.13
N ASN A 161 -7.73 -6.52 -3.52
CA ASN A 161 -8.12 -6.01 -2.20
C ASN A 161 -9.54 -5.43 -2.18
N LEU A 162 -9.99 -4.74 -3.24
CA LEU A 162 -11.35 -4.23 -3.34
C LEU A 162 -12.36 -5.36 -3.60
N ILE A 163 -12.00 -6.37 -4.41
CA ILE A 163 -12.84 -7.56 -4.63
C ILE A 163 -13.14 -8.28 -3.31
N GLU A 164 -12.12 -8.49 -2.48
CA GLU A 164 -12.28 -9.15 -1.18
C GLU A 164 -13.19 -8.36 -0.22
N ARG A 165 -13.16 -7.02 -0.32
CA ARG A 165 -13.95 -6.13 0.52
C ARG A 165 -15.40 -6.02 0.06
N THR A 166 -15.63 -5.86 -1.24
CA THR A 166 -17.01 -5.84 -1.79
C THR A 166 -17.71 -7.18 -1.54
N THR A 167 -17.00 -8.31 -1.70
CA THR A 167 -17.54 -9.65 -1.42
C THR A 167 -17.90 -9.83 0.07
N ARG A 168 -17.14 -9.22 0.98
CA ARG A 168 -17.43 -9.23 2.43
C ARG A 168 -18.67 -8.39 2.76
N LEU A 169 -18.80 -7.19 2.20
CA LEU A 169 -20.00 -6.37 2.37
C LEU A 169 -21.28 -7.07 1.88
N SER A 170 -21.23 -7.65 0.67
CA SER A 170 -22.39 -8.34 0.09
C SER A 170 -22.82 -9.57 0.92
N ARG A 171 -21.87 -10.29 1.53
CA ARG A 171 -22.19 -11.42 2.43
C ARG A 171 -22.67 -10.98 3.81
N GLY A 172 -22.11 -9.91 4.37
CA GLY A 172 -22.55 -9.36 5.65
C GLY A 172 -23.99 -8.85 5.62
N SER A 173 -24.41 -8.29 4.48
CA SER A 173 -25.77 -7.77 4.28
C SER A 173 -26.86 -8.85 4.13
N GLN A 174 -26.49 -10.12 3.92
CA GLN A 174 -27.43 -11.25 3.85
C GLN A 174 -27.65 -11.96 5.20
N LEU A 175 -26.96 -11.52 6.26
CA LEU A 175 -27.01 -12.13 7.60
C LEU A 175 -27.57 -11.18 8.68
N SER A 176 -28.18 -10.07 8.28
CA SER A 176 -28.90 -9.12 9.16
C SER A 176 -30.36 -9.01 8.72
#